data_AF-A0A8S3IW53-F1
#
_entry.id   AF-A0A8S3IW53-F1
#
_cell.length_a   1.000
_cell.length_b   1.000
_cell.length_c   1.000
_cell.angle_alpha   90.00
_cell.angle_beta   90.00
_cell.angle_gamma   90.00
#
_symmetry.space_group_name_H-M   'P 1'
#
loop_
_entity.id
_entity.type
_entity.pdbx_description
1 polymer ?
#
loop_
_entity_poly.entity_id
_entity_poly.type
_entity_poly.pdbx_seq_one_letter_code
_entity_poly.pdbx_strand_id
1 'polypeptide(L)'
;CGLVFKGYTSNFSLQEDDIRAIQALYGGKPSKSFSSPLSNSIETFQPASKQMAPSVKSSNKVTSLCQDPQFDAIIIIDDDTYIFKDHLVYRRSKSSLDTEYPKPIRDVFGRWEGGIWQTIPDKIDTALTWPNQQIFFFKGKHYWKTIRFQLQTGYPRLIQDGFRGLDEHHFFTGHLNAAFVYSGDNHTYFIKDAMIWRLHMNLEFSSSIDIDYPQF
;
A
#
# COMPACT_ATOMS: atom_id res chain seq x y z
N CYS A 1 -9.92 1.76 11.64
CA CYS A 1 -10.52 1.22 10.42
C CYS A 1 -11.69 0.35 10.84
N GLY A 2 -12.88 0.95 10.96
CA GLY A 2 -14.11 0.21 11.20
C GLY A 2 -14.71 -0.25 9.88
N LEU A 3 -15.42 -1.37 9.90
CA LEU A 3 -16.07 -1.93 8.72
C LEU A 3 -17.11 -0.96 8.14
N VAL A 4 -17.01 -0.77 6.82
CA VAL A 4 -18.13 -0.39 5.97
C VAL A 4 -18.93 -1.66 5.69
N PHE A 5 -20.25 -1.58 5.80
CA PHE A 5 -21.17 -2.69 5.49
C PHE A 5 -20.88 -3.27 4.09
N LYS A 6 -20.54 -4.56 4.05
CA LYS A 6 -20.02 -5.27 2.85
C LYS A 6 -21.09 -5.83 1.91
N GLY A 7 -22.36 -5.45 2.10
CA GLY A 7 -23.48 -6.08 1.39
C GLY A 7 -23.75 -7.51 1.86
N TYR A 8 -24.57 -8.26 1.12
CA TYR A 8 -24.96 -9.63 1.45
C TYR A 8 -23.88 -10.64 1.01
N THR A 9 -23.41 -11.47 1.93
CA THR A 9 -22.50 -12.59 1.65
C THR A 9 -23.15 -13.90 2.10
N SER A 10 -23.24 -14.90 1.22
CA SER A 10 -23.62 -16.26 1.64
C SER A 10 -22.45 -16.88 2.44
N ASN A 11 -22.77 -17.56 3.54
CA ASN A 11 -21.80 -18.09 4.53
C ASN A 11 -21.01 -17.02 5.30
N PHE A 12 -21.70 -15.98 5.77
CA PHE A 12 -21.14 -14.94 6.62
C PHE A 12 -20.69 -15.49 7.99
N SER A 13 -19.44 -15.20 8.37
CA SER A 13 -18.92 -15.36 9.73
C SER A 13 -18.52 -13.99 10.27
N LEU A 14 -18.86 -13.75 11.54
CA LEU A 14 -18.49 -12.49 12.20
C LEU A 14 -16.97 -12.33 12.27
N GLN A 15 -16.50 -11.11 12.07
CA GLN A 15 -15.10 -10.77 12.26
C GLN A 15 -14.79 -10.62 13.76
N GLU A 16 -13.51 -10.74 14.13
CA GLU A 16 -13.09 -10.74 15.53
C GLU A 16 -13.40 -9.41 16.26
N ASP A 17 -13.41 -8.28 15.55
CA ASP A 17 -13.85 -7.00 16.09
C ASP A 17 -15.36 -6.96 16.33
N ASP A 18 -16.18 -7.46 15.40
CA ASP A 18 -17.63 -7.59 15.56
C ASP A 18 -17.98 -8.52 16.73
N ILE A 19 -17.29 -9.66 16.83
CA ILE A 19 -17.44 -10.62 17.94
C ILE A 19 -17.10 -9.94 19.27
N ARG A 20 -15.97 -9.22 19.34
CA ARG A 20 -15.58 -8.51 20.57
C ARG A 20 -16.55 -7.40 20.93
N ALA A 21 -17.06 -6.66 19.95
CA ALA A 21 -18.03 -5.58 20.18
C ALA A 21 -19.35 -6.13 20.71
N ILE A 22 -19.90 -7.17 20.07
CA ILE A 22 -21.18 -7.75 20.51
C ILE A 22 -21.02 -8.47 21.86
N GLN A 23 -19.89 -9.15 22.11
CA GLN A 23 -19.62 -9.81 23.39
C GLN A 23 -19.33 -8.81 24.51
N ALA A 24 -18.82 -7.61 24.21
CA ALA A 24 -18.66 -6.55 25.21
C ALA A 24 -20.01 -6.00 25.70
N LEU A 25 -21.05 -6.05 24.86
CA LEU A 25 -22.40 -5.59 25.20
C LEU A 25 -23.25 -6.70 25.84
N TYR A 26 -23.12 -7.94 25.35
CA TYR A 26 -24.06 -9.02 25.66
C TYR A 26 -23.41 -10.29 26.25
N GLY A 27 -22.09 -10.33 26.41
CA GLY A 27 -21.36 -11.49 26.92
C GLY A 27 -21.02 -12.55 25.85
N GLY A 28 -20.21 -13.53 26.24
CA GLY A 28 -19.76 -14.63 25.38
C GLY A 28 -20.84 -15.69 25.12
N LYS A 29 -20.58 -16.61 24.17
CA LYS A 29 -21.53 -17.69 23.84
C LYS A 29 -21.85 -18.55 25.08
N PRO A 30 -23.13 -18.81 25.39
CA PRO A 30 -23.50 -19.70 26.48
C PRO A 30 -23.05 -21.14 26.16
N SER A 31 -22.32 -21.76 27.10
CA SER A 31 -21.91 -23.16 27.00
C SER A 31 -23.14 -24.06 27.01
N LYS A 32 -23.27 -24.95 26.02
CA LYS A 32 -24.31 -25.98 26.02
C LYS A 32 -23.97 -27.07 27.05
N SER A 33 -24.31 -26.80 28.30
CA SER A 33 -24.62 -27.85 29.29
C SER A 33 -26.07 -27.62 29.75
N PHE A 34 -27.00 -28.27 29.06
CA PHE A 34 -28.39 -28.34 29.51
C PHE A 34 -28.52 -29.43 30.57
N SER A 35 -28.92 -29.03 31.78
CA SER A 35 -29.76 -29.83 32.68
C SER A 35 -30.65 -28.87 33.48
N SER A 36 -31.96 -29.02 33.32
CA SER A 36 -33.13 -28.23 33.78
C SER A 36 -33.31 -28.08 35.31
N PRO A 37 -34.44 -27.51 35.83
CA PRO A 37 -35.14 -26.26 35.52
C PRO A 37 -35.32 -25.34 36.76
N LEU A 38 -35.74 -24.09 36.51
CA LEU A 38 -36.29 -23.06 37.42
C LEU A 38 -35.52 -22.70 38.72
N SER A 39 -34.96 -21.49 38.73
CA SER A 39 -35.22 -20.56 39.84
C SER A 39 -35.17 -19.12 39.34
N ASN A 40 -36.23 -18.36 39.62
CA ASN A 40 -36.29 -16.93 39.37
C ASN A 40 -35.25 -16.23 40.26
N SER A 41 -34.29 -15.55 39.66
CA SER A 41 -33.63 -14.43 40.33
C SER A 41 -33.38 -13.31 39.34
N ILE A 42 -33.94 -12.15 39.70
CA ILE A 42 -33.89 -10.89 38.99
C ILE A 42 -32.43 -10.42 38.92
N GLU A 43 -32.01 -9.97 37.74
CA GLU A 43 -30.68 -9.44 37.44
C GLU A 43 -30.32 -8.24 38.33
N THR A 44 -29.10 -8.24 38.84
CA THR A 44 -28.34 -7.02 39.07
C THR A 44 -26.95 -7.22 38.49
N PHE A 45 -26.77 -6.80 37.23
CA PHE A 45 -25.46 -6.78 36.59
C PHE A 45 -24.63 -5.62 37.17
N GLN A 46 -23.64 -5.96 38.00
CA GLN A 46 -22.52 -5.07 38.30
C GLN A 46 -21.45 -5.20 37.21
N PRO A 47 -20.80 -4.10 36.77
CA PRO A 47 -19.73 -4.17 35.79
C PRO A 47 -18.47 -4.80 36.41
N ALA A 48 -18.03 -5.92 35.87
CA ALA A 48 -16.80 -6.58 36.28
C ALA A 48 -15.56 -5.76 35.85
N SER A 49 -14.69 -5.52 36.83
CA SER A 49 -13.40 -4.82 36.72
C SER A 49 -12.46 -5.45 35.68
N LYS A 50 -11.79 -4.60 34.90
CA LYS A 50 -10.77 -4.98 33.91
C LYS A 50 -9.54 -5.58 34.61
N GLN A 51 -9.25 -6.85 34.34
CA GLN A 51 -7.88 -7.37 34.45
C GLN A 51 -7.46 -8.00 33.12
N MET A 52 -6.33 -7.50 32.60
CA MET A 52 -5.74 -7.91 31.32
C MET A 52 -5.08 -9.27 31.45
N ALA A 53 -5.52 -10.24 30.65
CA ALA A 53 -4.79 -11.49 30.42
C ALA A 53 -3.61 -11.26 29.43
N PRO A 54 -2.47 -11.95 29.60
CA PRO A 54 -1.25 -11.66 28.84
C PRO A 54 -1.36 -12.17 27.41
N SER A 55 -1.04 -11.31 26.44
CA SER A 55 -1.02 -11.65 25.03
C SER A 55 0.16 -12.56 24.69
N VAL A 56 -0.15 -13.79 24.28
CA VAL A 56 0.78 -14.69 23.58
C VAL A 56 1.21 -14.01 22.28
N LYS A 57 2.50 -13.70 22.17
CA LYS A 57 3.12 -13.10 20.98
C LYS A 57 3.17 -14.15 19.87
N SER A 58 2.20 -14.11 18.96
CA SER A 58 2.31 -14.78 17.66
C SER A 58 3.15 -13.92 16.72
N SER A 59 4.36 -14.40 16.44
CA SER A 59 5.29 -13.85 15.46
C SER A 59 4.77 -14.13 14.05
N ASN A 60 3.95 -13.23 13.53
CA ASN A 60 3.74 -12.92 12.09
C ASN A 60 2.70 -11.80 12.02
N LYS A 61 3.05 -10.65 12.58
CA LYS A 61 2.18 -9.49 12.57
C LYS A 61 2.30 -8.84 11.20
N VAL A 62 1.41 -9.18 10.27
CA VAL A 62 1.15 -8.34 9.11
C VAL A 62 0.74 -6.98 9.68
N THR A 63 1.65 -6.02 9.61
CA THR A 63 1.42 -4.68 10.16
C THR A 63 0.29 -4.06 9.35
N SER A 64 -0.90 -3.95 9.94
CA SER A 64 -1.99 -3.26 9.25
C SER A 64 -1.64 -1.78 9.09
N LEU A 65 -1.94 -1.20 7.92
CA LEU A 65 -1.74 0.24 7.65
C LEU A 65 -2.40 1.13 8.72
N CYS A 66 -3.45 0.64 9.37
CA CYS A 66 -4.18 1.37 10.41
C CYS A 66 -3.43 1.46 11.74
N GLN A 67 -2.43 0.60 11.98
CA GLN A 67 -1.63 0.59 13.21
C GLN A 67 -0.28 1.29 13.03
N ASP A 68 0.23 1.31 11.81
CA ASP A 68 1.43 2.05 11.43
C ASP A 68 1.19 2.68 10.04
N PRO A 69 0.85 3.98 10.00
CA PRO A 69 0.46 4.68 8.79
C PRO A 69 1.65 5.10 7.92
N GLN A 70 2.86 4.59 8.17
CA GLN A 70 4.00 4.79 7.28
C GLN A 70 3.88 3.91 6.03
N PHE A 71 4.18 4.47 4.87
CA PHE A 71 4.18 3.80 3.57
C PHE A 71 5.34 4.33 2.73
N ASP A 72 5.75 3.53 1.76
CA ASP A 72 6.88 3.83 0.88
C ASP A 72 6.45 4.63 -0.34
N ALA A 73 5.29 4.30 -0.93
CA ALA A 73 4.75 5.00 -2.08
C ALA A 73 3.24 4.84 -2.20
N ILE A 74 2.60 5.75 -2.95
CA ILE A 74 1.21 5.63 -3.37
C ILE A 74 1.15 5.92 -4.87
N ILE A 75 0.48 5.06 -5.63
CA ILE A 75 0.20 5.29 -7.05
C ILE A 75 -1.28 5.02 -7.34
N ILE A 76 -1.75 5.57 -8.45
CA ILE A 76 -3.11 5.37 -8.94
C ILE A 76 -3.03 4.70 -10.31
N ILE A 77 -3.80 3.64 -10.50
CA ILE A 77 -3.89 2.91 -11.78
C ILE A 77 -5.36 2.60 -12.02
N ASP A 78 -5.91 3.06 -13.15
CA ASP A 78 -7.32 2.86 -13.52
C ASP A 78 -8.30 3.14 -12.36
N ASP A 79 -8.14 4.29 -11.69
CA ASP A 79 -8.88 4.76 -10.49
C ASP A 79 -8.66 3.97 -9.18
N ASP A 80 -7.94 2.86 -9.21
CA ASP A 80 -7.57 2.11 -8.01
C ASP A 80 -6.31 2.70 -7.37
N THR A 81 -6.33 2.86 -6.05
CA THR A 81 -5.19 3.35 -5.28
C THR A 81 -4.35 2.19 -4.77
N TYR A 82 -3.06 2.17 -5.08
CA TYR A 82 -2.10 1.17 -4.62
C TYR A 82 -1.13 1.83 -3.63
N ILE A 83 -0.99 1.22 -2.46
CA ILE A 83 -0.15 1.71 -1.36
C ILE A 83 0.93 0.67 -1.09
N PHE A 84 2.19 1.08 -1.14
CA PHE A 84 3.35 0.21 -0.93
C PHE A 84 3.86 0.37 0.49
N LYS A 85 4.11 -0.74 1.19
CA LYS A 85 4.73 -0.74 2.50
C LYS A 85 5.54 -2.01 2.68
N ASP A 86 6.86 -1.86 2.73
CA ASP A 86 7.79 -2.97 2.64
C ASP A 86 7.35 -3.89 1.48
N HIS A 87 7.57 -5.20 1.59
CA HIS A 87 7.27 -6.18 0.54
C HIS A 87 5.78 -6.32 0.15
N LEU A 88 4.87 -5.53 0.72
CA LEU A 88 3.43 -5.64 0.52
C LEU A 88 2.85 -4.45 -0.27
N VAL A 89 1.91 -4.79 -1.13
CA VAL A 89 1.02 -3.84 -1.81
C VAL A 89 -0.34 -3.98 -1.19
N TYR A 90 -0.92 -2.85 -0.77
CA TYR A 90 -2.32 -2.73 -0.40
C TYR A 90 -3.04 -2.04 -1.55
N ARG A 91 -4.31 -2.38 -1.75
CA ARG A 91 -5.15 -1.72 -2.74
C ARG A 91 -6.40 -1.19 -2.07
N ARG A 92 -6.85 -0.02 -2.53
CA ARG A 92 -8.19 0.48 -2.35
C ARG A 92 -8.82 0.68 -3.71
N SER A 93 -9.73 -0.22 -4.05
CA SER A 93 -10.55 -0.21 -5.24
C SER A 93 -11.75 0.70 -5.04
N LYS A 94 -12.08 1.43 -6.09
CA LYS A 94 -13.31 2.24 -6.14
C LYS A 94 -14.52 1.40 -6.53
N SER A 95 -14.30 0.28 -7.22
CA SER A 95 -15.33 -0.50 -7.92
C SER A 95 -15.63 -1.86 -7.28
N SER A 96 -14.79 -2.33 -6.36
CA SER A 96 -14.88 -3.68 -5.80
C SER A 96 -14.41 -3.75 -4.35
N LEU A 97 -14.81 -4.84 -3.67
CA LEU A 97 -14.31 -5.16 -2.34
C LEU A 97 -12.92 -5.82 -2.48
N ASP A 98 -11.89 -5.21 -1.90
CA ASP A 98 -10.50 -5.71 -1.96
C ASP A 98 -10.24 -6.88 -1.00
N THR A 99 -10.85 -8.03 -1.27
CA THR A 99 -10.60 -9.25 -0.47
C THR A 99 -9.26 -9.89 -0.75
N GLU A 100 -8.64 -9.59 -1.90
CA GLU A 100 -7.39 -10.22 -2.33
C GLU A 100 -6.12 -9.48 -1.89
N TYR A 101 -6.24 -8.32 -1.25
CA TYR A 101 -5.10 -7.50 -0.80
C TYR A 101 -5.00 -7.48 0.74
N PRO A 102 -3.79 -7.34 1.32
CA PRO A 102 -2.53 -7.05 0.65
C PRO A 102 -1.91 -8.27 -0.08
N LYS A 103 -1.11 -8.00 -1.12
CA LYS A 103 -0.34 -9.00 -1.86
C LYS A 103 1.15 -8.68 -1.82
N PRO A 104 2.04 -9.69 -1.88
CA PRO A 104 3.47 -9.45 -2.11
C PRO A 104 3.69 -8.67 -3.41
N ILE A 105 4.64 -7.72 -3.39
CA ILE A 105 5.06 -6.94 -4.56
C ILE A 105 5.38 -7.86 -5.76
N ARG A 106 6.09 -8.97 -5.50
CA ARG A 106 6.46 -9.97 -6.53
C ARG A 106 5.25 -10.56 -7.25
N ASP A 107 4.13 -10.74 -6.56
CA ASP A 107 2.95 -11.37 -7.16
C ASP A 107 2.12 -10.37 -7.99
N VAL A 108 2.30 -9.06 -7.76
CA VAL A 108 1.57 -8.00 -8.49
C VAL A 108 2.41 -7.44 -9.65
N PHE A 109 3.69 -7.15 -9.40
CA PHE A 109 4.58 -6.44 -10.33
C PHE A 109 5.78 -7.29 -10.81
N GLY A 110 5.85 -8.56 -10.41
CA GLY A 110 6.90 -9.46 -10.85
C GLY A 110 6.68 -10.02 -12.26
N ARG A 111 7.74 -10.60 -12.81
CA ARG A 111 7.73 -11.34 -14.08
C ARG A 111 8.52 -12.63 -13.92
N TRP A 112 8.00 -13.73 -14.48
CA TRP A 112 8.73 -14.99 -14.57
C TRP A 112 9.56 -15.03 -15.86
N GLU A 113 10.86 -15.29 -15.75
CA GLU A 113 11.74 -15.44 -16.90
C GLU A 113 12.81 -16.50 -16.63
N GLY A 114 12.93 -17.49 -17.53
CA GLY A 114 14.03 -18.44 -17.50
C GLY A 114 14.17 -19.27 -16.21
N GLY A 115 13.08 -19.49 -15.47
CA GLY A 115 13.12 -20.22 -14.19
C GLY A 115 13.33 -19.35 -12.96
N ILE A 116 13.41 -18.02 -13.12
CA ILE A 116 13.68 -17.07 -12.05
C ILE A 116 12.59 -15.99 -12.02
N TRP A 117 12.11 -15.65 -10.83
CA TRP A 117 11.23 -14.50 -10.64
C TRP A 117 12.06 -13.21 -10.65
N GLN A 118 11.77 -12.34 -11.61
CA GLN A 118 12.23 -10.96 -11.65
C GLN A 118 11.21 -10.07 -10.94
N THR A 119 11.64 -9.18 -10.06
CA THR A 119 10.74 -8.29 -9.32
C THR A 119 11.41 -6.97 -9.01
N ILE A 120 10.61 -5.97 -8.64
CA ILE A 120 11.10 -4.73 -8.06
C ILE A 120 11.52 -4.98 -6.60
N PRO A 121 12.33 -4.11 -5.98
CA PRO A 121 12.75 -4.28 -4.60
C PRO A 121 11.57 -4.31 -3.63
N ASP A 122 11.70 -5.11 -2.56
CA ASP A 122 10.67 -5.20 -1.52
C ASP A 122 10.40 -3.86 -0.86
N LYS A 123 11.39 -2.98 -0.71
CA LYS A 123 11.18 -1.63 -0.18
C LYS A 123 11.60 -0.62 -1.23
N ILE A 124 10.67 0.17 -1.73
CA ILE A 124 10.94 1.23 -2.71
C ILE A 124 11.07 2.58 -2.02
N ASP A 125 11.64 3.55 -2.71
CA ASP A 125 11.72 4.93 -2.20
C ASP A 125 10.51 5.74 -2.66
N THR A 126 10.09 5.55 -3.91
CA THR A 126 8.84 6.10 -4.44
C THR A 126 8.44 5.38 -5.74
N ALA A 127 7.25 5.67 -6.25
CA ALA A 127 6.77 5.22 -7.55
C ALA A 127 5.83 6.24 -8.19
N LEU A 128 5.72 6.22 -9.52
CA LEU A 128 4.76 7.04 -10.26
C LEU A 128 4.10 6.23 -11.38
N THR A 129 2.83 6.54 -11.65
CA THR A 129 2.12 6.09 -12.85
C THR A 129 2.26 7.17 -13.93
N TRP A 130 2.80 6.78 -15.07
CA TRP A 130 2.91 7.60 -16.29
C TRP A 130 1.80 7.17 -17.28
N PRO A 131 1.32 8.06 -18.16
CA PRO A 131 0.55 7.71 -19.35
C PRO A 131 0.87 6.36 -20.00
N ASN A 132 -0.17 5.74 -20.56
CA ASN A 132 -0.14 4.39 -21.15
C ASN A 132 0.18 3.27 -20.15
N GLN A 133 -0.27 3.41 -18.90
CA GLN A 133 -0.13 2.41 -17.83
C GLN A 133 1.33 1.98 -17.61
N GLN A 134 2.26 2.91 -17.82
CA GLN A 134 3.66 2.71 -17.47
C GLN A 134 3.83 3.08 -16.00
N ILE A 135 4.53 2.25 -15.23
CA ILE A 135 4.77 2.52 -13.81
C ILE A 135 6.27 2.48 -13.59
N PHE A 136 6.79 3.52 -12.97
CA PHE A 136 8.20 3.64 -12.64
C PHE A 136 8.37 3.52 -11.14
N PHE A 137 9.22 2.60 -10.71
CA PHE A 137 9.56 2.36 -9.31
C PHE A 137 10.99 2.79 -9.07
N PHE A 138 11.27 3.51 -7.99
CA PHE A 138 12.58 4.09 -7.72
C PHE A 138 13.15 3.51 -6.44
N LYS A 139 14.45 3.17 -6.46
CA LYS A 139 15.23 2.80 -5.28
C LYS A 139 16.69 3.17 -5.44
N GLY A 140 17.18 4.01 -4.54
CA GLY A 140 18.47 4.67 -4.65
C GLY A 140 18.63 5.28 -6.04
N LYS A 141 19.78 5.03 -6.67
CA LYS A 141 20.08 5.53 -8.02
C LYS A 141 19.41 4.77 -9.16
N HIS A 142 18.55 3.78 -8.87
CA HIS A 142 17.98 2.89 -9.88
C HIS A 142 16.48 3.08 -10.00
N TYR A 143 15.96 2.73 -11.17
CA TYR A 143 14.54 2.59 -11.40
C TYR A 143 14.18 1.31 -12.16
N TRP A 144 12.96 0.85 -11.96
CA TRP A 144 12.33 -0.26 -12.67
C TRP A 144 11.12 0.27 -13.40
N LYS A 145 10.80 -0.33 -14.55
CA LYS A 145 9.63 0.01 -15.34
C LYS A 145 8.72 -1.20 -15.46
N THR A 146 7.44 -1.01 -15.22
CA THR A 146 6.40 -1.96 -15.64
C THR A 146 5.49 -1.33 -16.69
N ILE A 147 4.88 -2.17 -17.51
CA ILE A 147 3.80 -1.78 -18.43
C ILE A 147 2.64 -2.71 -18.12
N ARG A 148 1.48 -2.16 -17.74
CA ARG A 148 0.31 -2.94 -17.33
C ARG A 148 0.66 -4.01 -16.27
N PHE A 149 1.30 -3.59 -15.18
CA PHE A 149 1.75 -4.45 -14.08
C PHE A 149 2.87 -5.46 -14.43
N GLN A 150 3.33 -5.56 -15.68
CA GLN A 150 4.38 -6.48 -16.09
C GLN A 150 5.76 -5.80 -16.08
N LEU A 151 6.68 -6.31 -15.27
CA LEU A 151 8.08 -5.84 -15.25
C LEU A 151 8.74 -6.01 -16.61
N GLN A 152 9.36 -4.94 -17.08
CA GLN A 152 10.03 -4.91 -18.38
C GLN A 152 11.45 -5.47 -18.28
N THR A 153 11.95 -6.05 -19.38
CA THR A 153 13.34 -6.53 -19.49
C THR A 153 14.33 -5.37 -19.55
N GLY A 154 15.57 -5.62 -19.12
CA GLY A 154 16.63 -4.60 -19.12
C GLY A 154 16.50 -3.55 -18.00
N TYR A 155 15.83 -3.91 -16.91
CA TYR A 155 15.74 -3.15 -15.66
C TYR A 155 16.34 -3.96 -14.49
N PRO A 156 16.87 -3.31 -13.45
CA PRO A 156 16.90 -1.86 -13.23
C PRO A 156 17.80 -1.09 -14.19
N ARG A 157 17.52 0.21 -14.35
CA ARG A 157 18.38 1.19 -15.03
C ARG A 157 18.75 2.33 -14.08
N LEU A 158 19.80 3.08 -14.39
CA LEU A 158 20.14 4.27 -13.62
C LEU A 158 19.14 5.38 -13.92
N ILE A 159 18.72 6.12 -12.89
CA ILE A 159 17.77 7.23 -13.04
C ILE A 159 18.28 8.23 -14.08
N GLN A 160 19.56 8.59 -14.04
CA GLN A 160 20.21 9.49 -15.01
C GLN A 160 20.06 9.05 -16.48
N ASP A 161 19.91 7.75 -16.75
CA ASP A 161 19.80 7.25 -18.12
C ASP A 161 18.37 7.46 -18.69
N GLY A 162 17.36 7.43 -17.83
CA GLY A 162 15.95 7.54 -18.19
C GLY A 162 15.30 8.89 -17.90
N PHE A 163 15.87 9.65 -16.97
CA PHE A 163 15.37 10.92 -16.44
C PHE A 163 16.54 11.90 -16.35
N ARG A 164 17.01 12.38 -17.51
CA ARG A 164 18.18 13.24 -17.62
C ARG A 164 17.91 14.58 -16.93
N GLY A 165 18.95 15.18 -16.35
CA GLY A 165 18.85 16.46 -15.65
C GLY A 165 18.49 16.34 -14.16
N LEU A 166 18.08 15.15 -13.68
CA LEU A 166 17.94 14.94 -12.24
C LEU A 166 19.30 15.03 -11.53
N ASP A 167 20.35 14.45 -12.12
CA ASP A 167 21.72 14.35 -11.58
C ASP A 167 22.60 15.58 -11.81
N GLU A 168 22.26 16.44 -12.78
CA GLU A 168 23.10 17.57 -13.22
C GLU A 168 23.39 18.63 -12.14
N HIS A 169 22.62 18.65 -11.06
CA HIS A 169 22.79 19.63 -9.99
C HIS A 169 23.61 19.15 -8.79
N HIS A 170 24.23 17.96 -8.82
CA HIS A 170 24.93 17.35 -7.67
C HIS A 170 24.09 17.13 -6.39
N PHE A 171 22.86 17.66 -6.32
CA PHE A 171 21.92 17.49 -5.21
C PHE A 171 21.12 16.18 -5.29
N PHE A 172 21.14 15.53 -6.45
CA PHE A 172 20.47 14.25 -6.67
C PHE A 172 21.43 13.08 -6.43
N THR A 173 21.69 12.82 -5.15
CA THR A 173 22.36 11.59 -4.71
C THR A 173 21.43 10.82 -3.79
N GLY A 174 21.10 9.58 -4.15
CA GLY A 174 20.39 8.67 -3.25
C GLY A 174 18.92 8.45 -3.63
N HIS A 175 18.03 8.62 -2.66
CA HIS A 175 16.63 8.23 -2.74
C HIS A 175 15.73 9.44 -3.04
N LEU A 176 14.63 9.20 -3.74
CA LEU A 176 13.53 10.15 -3.92
C LEU A 176 12.55 10.06 -2.75
N ASN A 177 11.93 11.16 -2.35
CA ASN A 177 10.86 11.15 -1.35
C ASN A 177 9.48 10.94 -1.98
N ALA A 178 9.25 11.52 -3.16
CA ALA A 178 8.00 11.35 -3.88
C ALA A 178 8.20 11.59 -5.39
N ALA A 179 7.35 10.97 -6.20
CA ALA A 179 7.22 11.31 -7.60
C ALA A 179 5.77 11.16 -8.06
N PHE A 180 5.28 12.07 -8.89
CA PHE A 180 3.92 11.99 -9.41
C PHE A 180 3.77 12.75 -10.73
N VAL A 181 2.75 12.39 -11.48
CA VAL A 181 2.32 13.11 -12.68
C VAL A 181 1.19 14.05 -12.30
N TYR A 182 1.31 15.32 -12.72
CA TYR A 182 0.21 16.27 -12.68
C TYR A 182 -0.29 16.51 -14.11
N SER A 183 -1.49 16.02 -14.39
CA SER A 183 -2.09 16.16 -15.73
C SER A 183 -2.57 17.58 -16.03
N GLY A 184 -2.77 18.42 -15.01
CA GLY A 184 -3.25 19.80 -15.18
C GLY A 184 -2.28 20.71 -15.92
N ASP A 185 -0.97 20.46 -15.81
CA ASP A 185 0.07 21.21 -16.52
C ASP A 185 0.93 20.33 -17.43
N ASN A 186 0.62 19.03 -17.54
CA ASN A 186 1.37 18.07 -18.33
C ASN A 186 2.83 17.87 -17.85
N HIS A 187 3.09 17.89 -16.54
CA HIS A 187 4.42 17.62 -15.99
C HIS A 187 4.47 16.40 -15.05
N THR A 188 5.67 15.85 -14.94
CA THR A 188 6.08 14.92 -13.88
C THR A 188 6.91 15.67 -12.87
N TYR A 189 6.62 15.46 -11.59
CA TYR A 189 7.30 16.07 -10.46
C TYR A 189 8.09 15.01 -9.69
N PHE A 190 9.32 15.34 -9.35
CA PHE A 190 10.17 14.55 -8.47
C PHE A 190 10.53 15.38 -7.24
N ILE A 191 10.43 14.80 -6.06
CA ILE A 191 10.68 15.49 -4.80
C ILE A 191 11.80 14.75 -4.06
N LYS A 192 12.81 15.50 -3.64
CA LYS A 192 13.87 15.03 -2.76
C LYS A 192 14.23 16.13 -1.77
N ASP A 193 14.16 15.81 -0.48
CA ASP A 193 14.34 16.73 0.62
C ASP A 193 13.41 17.94 0.46
N ALA A 194 13.99 19.15 0.36
CA ALA A 194 13.26 20.39 0.12
C ALA A 194 13.23 20.80 -1.37
N MET A 195 13.68 19.93 -2.28
CA MET A 195 13.84 20.26 -3.68
C MET A 195 12.80 19.54 -4.53
N ILE A 196 12.28 20.26 -5.52
CA ILE A 196 11.35 19.75 -6.53
C ILE A 196 12.05 19.85 -7.87
N TRP A 197 11.99 18.80 -8.68
CA TRP A 197 12.35 18.81 -10.09
C TRP A 197 11.10 18.59 -10.92
N ARG A 198 11.01 19.28 -12.05
CA ARG A 198 9.86 19.18 -12.96
C ARG A 198 10.33 18.77 -14.35
N LEU A 199 9.58 17.85 -14.95
CA LEU A 199 9.84 17.29 -16.26
C LEU A 199 8.58 17.40 -17.12
N HIS A 200 8.68 18.04 -18.29
CA HIS A 200 7.56 18.12 -19.21
C HIS A 200 7.21 16.76 -19.85
N MET A 201 5.93 16.39 -19.87
CA MET A 201 5.42 15.15 -20.46
C MET A 201 5.15 15.31 -21.96
N ASN A 202 6.15 15.69 -22.76
CA ASN A 202 6.03 15.60 -24.21
C ASN A 202 7.30 15.06 -24.84
N LEU A 203 7.13 13.93 -25.52
CA LEU A 203 8.15 13.12 -26.16
C LEU A 203 8.46 13.73 -27.52
N GLU A 204 9.63 14.33 -27.70
CA GLU A 204 10.34 14.12 -28.96
C GLU A 204 11.83 13.87 -28.75
N PHE A 205 12.59 14.66 -27.99
CA PHE A 205 14.00 14.33 -27.75
C PHE A 205 14.44 14.85 -26.39
N SER A 206 14.83 13.93 -25.49
CA SER A 206 15.32 14.17 -24.13
C SER A 206 14.24 14.53 -23.11
N SER A 207 13.88 13.55 -22.26
CA SER A 207 13.27 13.82 -20.96
C SER A 207 14.30 14.53 -20.08
N SER A 208 14.43 15.84 -20.25
CA SER A 208 15.29 16.71 -19.43
C SER A 208 14.44 17.52 -18.47
N ILE A 209 14.94 17.69 -17.25
CA ILE A 209 14.37 18.63 -16.29
C ILE A 209 14.26 20.04 -16.89
N ASP A 210 13.18 20.73 -16.57
CA ASP A 210 12.93 22.10 -17.01
C ASP A 210 14.03 23.04 -16.49
N ILE A 211 14.43 24.02 -17.31
CA ILE A 211 15.59 24.90 -17.05
C ILE A 211 15.52 25.67 -15.72
N ASP A 212 14.30 26.00 -15.27
CA ASP A 212 14.08 26.75 -14.02
C ASP A 212 13.95 25.82 -12.80
N TYR A 213 14.27 24.53 -12.92
CA TYR A 213 14.24 23.55 -11.83
C TYR A 213 15.66 23.02 -11.57
N PRO A 214 15.99 22.62 -10.33
CA PRO A 214 15.08 22.44 -9.20
C PRO A 214 14.69 23.72 -8.44
N GLN A 215 13.55 23.67 -7.76
CA GLN A 215 12.99 24.73 -6.91
C GLN A 215 12.81 24.26 -5.47
N PHE A 216 12.82 25.20 -4.52
CA PHE A 216 12.53 24.96 -3.09
C PHE A 216 11.02 24.98 -2.78
#